data_AF-A0A377BH65-F1
#
_entry.id   AF-A0A377BH65-F1
#
_cell.length_a   1.000
_cell.length_b   1.000
_cell.length_c   1.000
_cell.angle_alpha   90.00
_cell.angle_beta   90.00
_cell.angle_gamma   90.00
#
_symmetry.space_group_name_H-M   'P 1'
#
loop_
_entity.id
_entity.type
_entity.pdbx_description
1 polymer ?
#
loop_
_entity_poly.entity_id
_entity_poly.type
_entity_poly.pdbx_seq_one_letter_code
_entity_poly.pdbx_strand_id
1 'polypeptide(L)'
;MLFAGQKQGTHTARFGEIEQRGVALTPKGRQLYDDLLRNAGTGQDNLTHQMHLQETFRTFPDSEFLMRQQGLAWFRYRLTPSGEAHRQAIHPGDDPQP
;
A
#
# COMPACT_ATOMS: atom_id res chain seq x y z
N MET A 1 -19.70 23.39 -22.72
CA MET A 1 -20.79 24.01 -21.94
C MET A 1 -20.57 25.52 -21.92
N LEU A 2 -21.51 26.43 -22.12
CA LEU A 2 -22.88 26.50 -22.64
C LEU A 2 -23.00 27.96 -23.22
N PHE A 3 -23.82 28.32 -24.21
CA PHE A 3 -25.26 28.66 -24.09
C PHE A 3 -25.78 29.38 -25.36
N ALA A 4 -27.12 29.50 -25.45
CA ALA A 4 -27.89 30.21 -26.47
C ALA A 4 -27.60 31.72 -26.54
N GLY A 5 -27.57 32.25 -27.77
CA GLY A 5 -27.23 33.65 -28.07
C GLY A 5 -25.90 33.86 -28.83
N GLN A 6 -25.33 32.81 -29.43
CA GLN A 6 -24.14 32.87 -30.32
C GLN A 6 -22.84 33.31 -29.63
N LYS A 7 -22.55 32.82 -28.41
CA LYS A 7 -21.20 32.90 -27.81
C LYS A 7 -20.53 31.53 -27.80
N GLN A 8 -19.25 31.47 -28.19
CA GLN A 8 -18.48 30.24 -28.26
C GLN A 8 -18.37 29.61 -26.86
N GLY A 9 -18.94 28.42 -26.67
CA GLY A 9 -18.87 27.69 -25.42
C GLY A 9 -17.48 27.06 -25.20
N THR A 10 -17.18 26.63 -23.97
CA THR A 10 -15.91 25.97 -23.64
C THR A 10 -16.05 24.45 -23.60
N HIS A 11 -14.96 23.72 -23.90
CA HIS A 11 -14.88 22.28 -23.71
C HIS A 11 -14.23 22.01 -22.35
N THR A 12 -14.79 21.06 -21.59
CA THR A 12 -14.16 20.55 -20.36
C THR A 12 -14.12 19.04 -20.44
N ALA A 13 -12.96 18.46 -20.15
CA ALA A 13 -12.82 17.02 -20.02
C ALA A 13 -13.26 16.57 -18.63
N ARG A 14 -13.69 15.31 -18.51
CA ARG A 14 -13.92 14.62 -17.24
C ARG A 14 -13.03 13.38 -17.25
N PHE A 15 -12.17 13.27 -16.24
CA PHE A 15 -11.30 12.12 -16.08
C PHE A 15 -11.88 11.21 -14.99
N GLY A 16 -11.91 9.92 -15.29
CA GLY A 16 -12.15 8.89 -14.27
C GLY A 16 -10.82 8.41 -13.70
N GLU A 17 -10.87 7.80 -12.52
CA GLU A 17 -9.72 7.21 -11.85
C GLU A 17 -10.03 5.75 -11.47
N ILE A 18 -8.99 4.94 -11.40
CA ILE A 18 -9.04 3.56 -10.92
C ILE A 18 -7.92 3.35 -9.90
N GLU A 19 -8.19 2.62 -8.83
CA GLU A 19 -7.22 2.36 -7.76
C GLU A 19 -7.29 0.91 -7.26
N GLN A 20 -6.14 0.41 -6.78
CA GLN A 20 -6.04 -0.84 -6.03
C GLN A 20 -5.55 -0.54 -4.62
N ARG A 21 -6.25 -1.06 -3.61
CA ARG A 21 -5.95 -0.79 -2.19
C ARG A 21 -5.23 -1.97 -1.57
N GLY A 22 -4.04 -1.72 -1.03
CA GLY A 22 -3.24 -2.69 -0.28
C GLY A 22 -3.40 -2.57 1.23
N VAL A 23 -2.44 -3.11 1.98
CA VAL A 23 -2.39 -3.05 3.44
C VAL A 23 -2.05 -1.64 3.94
N ALA A 24 -2.59 -1.28 5.11
CA ALA A 24 -2.24 -0.02 5.77
C ALA A 24 -0.85 -0.11 6.42
N LEU A 25 0.01 0.86 6.13
CA LEU A 25 1.36 0.94 6.71
C LEU A 25 1.34 1.57 8.11
N THR A 26 2.28 1.16 8.95
CA THR A 26 2.61 1.88 10.20
C THR A 26 3.38 3.16 9.86
N PRO A 27 3.63 4.07 10.83
CA PRO A 27 4.54 5.20 10.60
C PRO A 27 5.92 4.77 10.11
N LYS A 28 6.47 3.67 10.63
CA LYS A 28 7.75 3.09 10.20
C LYS A 28 7.69 2.61 8.74
N GLY A 29 6.64 1.88 8.37
CA GLY A 29 6.46 1.41 6.99
C GLY A 29 6.25 2.56 6.01
N ARG A 30 5.51 3.60 6.42
CA ARG A 30 5.30 4.81 5.61
C ARG A 30 6.60 5.57 5.36
N GLN A 31 7.44 5.72 6.39
CA GLN A 31 8.76 6.33 6.25
C GLN A 31 9.63 5.56 5.25
N LEU A 32 9.70 4.23 5.38
CA LEU A 32 10.43 3.39 4.41
C LEU A 32 9.90 3.57 2.99
N TYR A 33 8.58 3.54 2.81
CA TYR A 33 7.96 3.76 1.51
C TYR A 33 8.35 5.14 0.94
N ASP A 34 8.28 6.20 1.73
CA ASP A 34 8.59 7.57 1.29
C ASP A 34 10.05 7.71 0.87
N ASP A 35 10.96 7.10 1.63
CA ASP A 35 12.39 7.14 1.31
C ASP A 35 12.70 6.35 0.04
N LEU A 36 12.09 5.18 -0.16
CA LEU A 36 12.23 4.41 -1.40
C LEU A 36 11.62 5.15 -2.60
N LEU A 37 10.46 5.77 -2.45
CA LEU A 37 9.83 6.56 -3.50
C LEU A 37 10.69 7.78 -3.87
N ARG A 38 11.27 8.46 -2.87
CA ARG A 38 12.20 9.56 -3.08
C ARG A 38 13.45 9.10 -3.83
N ASN A 39 14.00 7.94 -3.47
CA ASN A 39 15.18 7.36 -4.10
C ASN A 39 14.92 6.94 -5.55
N ALA A 40 13.72 6.45 -5.88
CA ALA A 40 13.33 6.12 -7.25
C ALA A 40 13.19 7.37 -8.14
N GLY A 41 13.04 8.56 -7.54
CA GLY A 41 13.00 9.84 -8.24
C GLY A 41 11.85 9.96 -9.23
N THR A 42 12.07 10.73 -10.30
CA THR A 42 11.11 10.92 -11.40
C THR A 42 11.75 10.50 -12.73
N GLY A 43 11.04 9.74 -13.56
CA GLY A 43 11.51 9.41 -14.91
C GLY A 43 10.87 10.25 -16.01
N GLN A 44 11.59 10.46 -17.11
CA GLN A 44 11.03 11.10 -18.32
C GLN A 44 10.28 10.10 -19.22
N ASP A 45 10.67 8.83 -19.16
CA ASP A 45 10.01 7.72 -19.84
C ASP A 45 9.32 6.80 -18.83
N ASN A 46 8.08 6.40 -19.13
CA ASN A 46 7.27 5.62 -18.21
C ASN A 46 7.85 4.21 -18.00
N LEU A 47 8.28 3.53 -19.07
CA LEU A 47 8.75 2.14 -18.97
C LEU A 47 10.02 2.05 -18.09
N THR A 48 10.99 2.93 -18.38
CA THR A 48 12.25 2.99 -17.65
C THR A 48 12.01 3.37 -16.18
N HIS A 49 11.10 4.31 -15.92
CA HIS A 49 10.74 4.69 -14.56
C HIS A 49 10.10 3.55 -13.77
N GLN A 50 9.18 2.80 -14.38
CA GLN A 50 8.53 1.65 -13.75
C GLN A 50 9.52 0.53 -13.41
N MET A 51 10.47 0.24 -14.31
CA MET A 51 11.53 -0.73 -14.04
C MET A 51 12.41 -0.29 -12.87
N HIS A 52 12.80 0.99 -12.84
CA HIS A 52 13.62 1.52 -11.75
C HIS A 52 12.86 1.52 -10.41
N LEU A 53 11.60 1.92 -10.42
CA LEU A 53 10.74 1.90 -9.24
C LEU A 53 10.60 0.48 -8.67
N GLN A 54 10.40 -0.53 -9.52
CA GLN A 54 10.38 -1.94 -9.10
C GLN A 54 11.71 -2.36 -8.46
N GLU A 55 12.84 -1.98 -9.06
CA GLU A 55 14.17 -2.30 -8.51
C GLU A 55 14.36 -1.68 -7.13
N THR A 56 14.08 -0.39 -6.97
CA THR A 56 14.23 0.32 -5.69
C THR A 56 13.33 -0.29 -4.62
N PHE A 57 12.10 -0.66 -4.96
CA PHE A 57 11.13 -1.23 -4.04
C PHE A 57 11.42 -2.68 -3.63
N ARG A 58 12.40 -3.38 -4.23
CA ARG A 58 12.86 -4.69 -3.69
C ARG A 58 13.35 -4.62 -2.25
N THR A 59 13.73 -3.44 -1.78
CA THR A 59 14.09 -3.18 -0.39
C THR A 59 12.88 -3.24 0.55
N PHE A 60 11.67 -3.00 0.04
CA PHE A 60 10.44 -3.13 0.80
C PHE A 60 10.07 -4.62 0.91
N PRO A 61 9.87 -5.19 2.11
CA PRO A 61 9.55 -6.61 2.24
C PRO A 61 8.22 -6.99 1.58
N ASP A 62 8.24 -7.94 0.65
CA ASP A 62 7.06 -8.43 -0.07
C ASP A 62 6.47 -9.72 0.55
N SER A 63 6.43 -9.75 1.88
CA SER A 63 5.89 -10.87 2.66
C SER A 63 5.17 -10.34 3.87
N GLU A 64 3.91 -10.74 4.06
CA GLU A 64 3.11 -10.36 5.23
C GLU A 64 3.82 -10.71 6.54
N PHE A 65 4.53 -11.85 6.58
CA PHE A 65 5.33 -12.27 7.74
C PHE A 65 6.43 -11.25 8.06
N LEU A 66 7.24 -10.88 7.07
CA LEU A 66 8.33 -9.92 7.28
C LEU A 66 7.80 -8.52 7.61
N MET A 67 6.72 -8.10 6.94
CA MET A 67 6.07 -6.81 7.23
C MET A 67 5.52 -6.75 8.65
N ARG A 68 4.95 -7.85 9.15
CA ARG A 68 4.47 -7.98 10.53
C ARG A 68 5.62 -7.96 11.51
N GLN A 69 6.61 -8.84 11.33
CA GLN A 69 7.78 -8.97 12.20
C GLN A 69 8.57 -7.67 12.31
N GLN A 70 8.70 -6.92 11.21
CA GLN A 70 9.42 -5.65 11.17
C GLN A 70 8.56 -4.44 11.56
N GLY A 71 7.26 -4.63 11.84
CA GLY A 71 6.34 -3.56 12.22
C GLY A 71 6.10 -2.53 11.12
N LEU A 72 6.05 -2.96 9.86
CA LEU A 72 5.87 -2.10 8.69
C LEU A 72 4.40 -1.91 8.30
N ALA A 73 3.53 -2.84 8.66
CA ALA A 73 2.10 -2.78 8.36
C ALA A 73 1.24 -3.14 9.57
N TRP A 74 -0.01 -2.70 9.53
CA TRP A 74 -1.03 -3.07 10.51
C TRP A 74 -1.69 -4.40 10.13
N PHE A 75 -1.85 -5.28 11.13
CA PHE A 75 -2.48 -6.58 10.95
C PHE A 75 -3.66 -6.74 11.91
N ARG A 76 -4.68 -7.45 11.46
CA ARG A 76 -5.82 -7.85 12.29
C ARG A 76 -5.65 -9.32 12.65
N TYR A 77 -5.48 -9.58 13.94
CA TYR A 77 -5.37 -10.94 14.45
C TYR A 77 -6.75 -11.50 14.80
N ARG A 78 -6.93 -12.79 14.54
CA ARG A 78 -8.11 -13.57 14.91
C ARG A 78 -7.65 -14.97 15.31
N LEU A 79 -8.29 -15.53 16.33
CA LEU A 79 -8.08 -16.93 16.68
C LEU A 79 -8.57 -17.83 15.54
N THR A 80 -7.80 -18.87 15.25
CA THR A 80 -8.27 -19.97 14.40
C THR A 80 -9.28 -20.82 15.19
N PRO A 81 -10.06 -21.70 14.55
CA PRO A 81 -10.96 -22.61 15.27
C PRO A 81 -10.24 -23.46 16.33
N SER A 82 -9.00 -23.91 16.04
CA SER A 82 -8.17 -24.62 17.03
C SER A 82 -7.75 -23.72 18.19
N GLY A 83 -7.33 -22.48 17.88
CA GLY A 83 -6.98 -21.49 18.91
C GLY A 83 -8.18 -21.08 19.77
N GLU A 84 -9.39 -21.07 19.21
CA GLU A 84 -10.61 -20.83 19.95
C GLU A 84 -10.91 -21.98 20.92
N ALA A 85 -10.83 -23.24 20.45
CA ALA A 85 -11.05 -24.43 21.26
C ALA A 85 -10.05 -24.57 22.41
N HIS A 86 -8.81 -24.08 22.22
CA HIS A 86 -7.73 -24.13 23.21
C HIS A 86 -7.41 -22.76 23.80
N ARG A 87 -8.34 -21.81 23.80
CA ARG A 87 -8.09 -20.41 24.24
C ARG A 87 -7.45 -20.32 25.62
N GLN A 88 -7.82 -21.21 26.53
CA GLN A 88 -7.30 -21.23 27.91
C GLN A 88 -5.81 -21.61 27.98
N ALA A 89 -5.28 -22.24 26.94
CA ALA A 89 -3.87 -22.60 26.83
C ALA A 89 -3.01 -21.53 26.12
N ILE A 90 -3.61 -20.42 25.66
CA ILE A 90 -2.90 -19.31 25.02
C ILE A 90 -2.70 -18.19 26.05
N HIS A 91 -1.46 -17.77 26.23
CA HIS A 91 -1.07 -16.74 27.20
C HIS A 91 -0.68 -15.42 26.51
N PRO A 92 -0.84 -14.28 27.21
CA PRO A 92 -0.34 -12.99 26.70
C PRO A 92 1.17 -13.06 26.44
N GLY A 93 1.58 -12.77 25.20
CA GLY A 93 2.98 -12.78 24.77
C GLY A 93 3.38 -14.01 23.96
N ASP A 94 2.53 -15.04 23.89
CA ASP A 94 2.71 -16.11 22.92
C ASP A 94 2.57 -15.53 21.51
N ASP A 95 3.52 -15.81 20.62
CA ASP A 95 3.33 -15.61 19.18
C ASP A 95 2.77 -16.91 18.60
N PRO A 96 1.45 -17.00 18.36
CA PRO A 96 0.84 -18.23 17.85
C PRO A 96 1.21 -18.51 16.38
N GLN A 97 1.96 -17.61 15.73
CA GLN A 97 2.43 -17.79 14.37
C GLN A 97 3.97 -17.82 14.36
N PRO A 98 4.62 -18.88 13.83
CA PRO A 98 6.06 -18.90 13.63
C PRO A 98 6.52 -17.80 12.67
#